data_AF-A0A387B3X3-F1
#
_entry.id   AF-A0A387B3X3-F1
#
_cell.length_a   1.000
_cell.length_b   1.000
_cell.length_c   1.000
_cell.angle_alpha   90.00
_cell.angle_beta   90.00
_cell.angle_gamma   90.00
#
_symmetry.space_group_name_H-M   'P 1'
#
loop_
_entity.id
_entity.type
_entity.pdbx_description
1 polymer ?
#
loop_
_entity_poly.entity_id
_entity_poly.type
_entity_poly.pdbx_seq_one_letter_code
_entity_poly.pdbx_strand_id
1 'polypeptide(L)'
;MTLTTLKNDIQAFGKKKIEYMRGYIAMQDDFQDKLHKQLIGKVYAEETLLKYKKDAENYSSNTFQMLCQQLEKEKNIELENLKSKEESITADDVADLSLFSSIKPTAVEMKEYLEKYKNKPLAIRKLENIIENDADLSYIEIDIDQFKQQNLLEKLIIFFTRKINYFHDGLYINGDKIDLMQHEMIVESNIESLDEELRKYLA
;
A
#
# COMPACT_ATOMS: atom_id res chain seq x y z
N MET A 1 -6.02 -12.07 8.96
CA MET A 1 -4.92 -11.89 8.00
C MET A 1 -4.16 -10.67 8.54
N THR A 2 -3.06 -10.21 7.95
CA THR A 2 -2.36 -9.00 8.45
C THR A 2 -2.00 -8.10 7.27
N LEU A 3 -1.71 -6.83 7.53
CA LEU A 3 -1.18 -5.92 6.51
C LEU A 3 0.09 -6.47 5.83
N THR A 4 0.91 -7.23 6.56
CA THR A 4 2.08 -7.94 5.99
C THR A 4 1.69 -9.01 5.00
N THR A 5 0.70 -9.86 5.35
CA THR A 5 0.19 -10.88 4.42
C THR A 5 -0.45 -10.23 3.20
N LEU A 6 -1.29 -9.22 3.39
CA LEU A 6 -1.93 -8.50 2.29
C LEU A 6 -0.90 -7.86 1.34
N LYS A 7 0.15 -7.24 1.90
CA LYS A 7 1.26 -6.69 1.11
C LYS A 7 1.92 -7.76 0.25
N ASN A 8 2.17 -8.96 0.79
CA ASN A 8 2.75 -10.07 0.03
C ASN A 8 1.80 -10.53 -1.09
N ASP A 9 0.49 -10.56 -0.84
CA ASP A 9 -0.51 -10.94 -1.84
C ASP A 9 -0.59 -9.88 -2.97
N ILE A 10 -0.47 -8.59 -2.66
CA ILE A 10 -0.35 -7.51 -3.66
C ILE A 10 0.92 -7.69 -4.50
N GLN A 11 2.07 -7.98 -3.89
CA GLN A 11 3.32 -8.26 -4.61
C GLN A 11 3.18 -9.48 -5.52
N ALA A 12 2.55 -10.56 -5.05
CA ALA A 12 2.30 -11.75 -5.83
C ALA A 12 1.37 -11.47 -7.02
N PHE A 13 0.36 -10.63 -6.83
CA PHE A 13 -0.55 -10.22 -7.90
C PHE A 13 0.19 -9.52 -9.05
N GLY A 14 1.03 -8.53 -8.74
CA GLY A 14 1.85 -7.84 -9.75
C GLY A 14 2.79 -8.78 -10.50
N LYS A 15 3.49 -9.67 -9.78
CA LYS A 15 4.38 -10.69 -10.39
C LYS A 15 3.60 -11.61 -11.32
N LYS A 16 2.42 -12.07 -10.89
CA LYS A 16 1.60 -12.98 -11.69
C LYS A 16 1.08 -12.34 -12.98
N LYS A 17 0.74 -11.05 -12.93
CA LYS A 17 0.37 -10.28 -14.12
C LYS A 17 1.52 -10.18 -15.14
N ILE A 18 2.76 -9.95 -14.68
CA ILE A 18 3.95 -9.99 -15.54
C ILE A 18 4.16 -11.38 -16.14
N GLU A 19 3.98 -12.46 -15.36
CA GLU A 19 4.04 -13.83 -15.90
C GLU A 19 3.03 -14.06 -17.04
N TYR A 20 1.81 -13.54 -16.91
CA TYR A 20 0.82 -13.61 -17.99
C TYR A 20 1.24 -12.83 -19.23
N MET A 21 1.78 -11.61 -19.08
CA MET A 21 2.28 -10.84 -20.22
C MET A 21 3.42 -11.57 -20.94
N ARG A 22 4.40 -12.09 -20.19
CA ARG A 22 5.51 -12.92 -20.72
C ARG A 22 5.00 -14.15 -21.45
N GLY A 23 4.10 -14.90 -20.83
CA GLY A 23 3.56 -16.12 -21.42
C GLY A 23 2.76 -15.87 -22.69
N TYR A 24 2.00 -14.78 -22.75
CA TYR A 24 1.29 -14.39 -23.97
C TYR A 24 2.24 -14.07 -25.13
N ILE A 25 3.29 -13.27 -24.88
CA ILE A 25 4.30 -12.93 -25.89
C ILE A 25 5.01 -14.18 -26.40
N ALA A 26 5.43 -15.06 -25.49
CA ALA A 26 6.09 -16.31 -25.86
C ALA A 26 5.19 -17.22 -26.71
N MET A 27 3.89 -17.31 -26.36
CA MET A 27 2.91 -18.06 -27.14
C MET A 27 2.67 -17.44 -28.52
N GLN A 28 2.64 -16.11 -28.61
CA GLN A 28 2.50 -15.41 -29.88
C GLN A 28 3.70 -15.66 -30.81
N ASP A 29 4.93 -15.59 -30.29
CA ASP A 29 6.15 -15.90 -31.04
C ASP A 29 6.16 -17.36 -31.54
N ASP A 30 5.83 -18.32 -30.66
CA ASP A 30 5.75 -19.75 -31.02
C ASP A 30 4.69 -20.02 -32.10
N PHE A 31 3.52 -19.40 -31.99
CA PHE A 31 2.46 -19.55 -32.99
C PHE A 31 2.81 -18.92 -34.33
N GLN A 32 3.51 -17.78 -34.34
CA GLN A 32 4.00 -17.19 -35.59
C GLN A 32 4.92 -18.15 -36.35
N ASP A 33 5.86 -18.79 -35.65
CA ASP A 33 6.77 -19.79 -36.25
C ASP A 33 5.99 -21.02 -36.76
N LYS A 34 5.07 -21.56 -35.96
CA LYS A 34 4.25 -22.73 -36.33
C LYS A 34 3.29 -22.44 -37.49
N LEU A 35 2.73 -21.24 -37.58
CA LEU A 35 1.90 -20.82 -38.71
C LEU A 35 2.74 -20.72 -39.99
N HIS A 36 3.94 -20.15 -39.92
CA HIS A 36 4.85 -20.07 -41.07
C HIS A 36 5.23 -21.47 -41.59
N LYS A 37 5.43 -22.42 -40.68
CA LYS A 37 5.71 -23.83 -40.98
C LYS A 37 4.47 -24.66 -41.32
N GLN A 38 3.27 -24.06 -41.37
CA GLN A 38 1.99 -24.73 -41.63
C GLN A 38 1.68 -25.88 -40.64
N LEU A 39 2.23 -25.83 -39.43
CA LEU A 39 2.05 -26.86 -38.39
C LEU A 39 0.74 -26.69 -37.60
N ILE A 40 0.19 -25.47 -37.59
CA ILE A 40 -1.09 -25.14 -36.94
C ILE A 40 -1.95 -24.30 -37.87
N GLY A 41 -3.27 -24.33 -37.68
CA GLY A 41 -4.22 -23.46 -38.37
C GLY A 41 -4.33 -22.08 -37.70
N LYS A 42 -4.61 -21.05 -38.50
CA LYS A 42 -4.82 -19.67 -38.02
C LYS A 42 -5.90 -19.57 -36.94
N VAL A 43 -7.04 -20.22 -37.16
CA VAL A 43 -8.17 -20.24 -36.22
C VAL A 43 -7.74 -20.81 -34.86
N TYR A 44 -7.00 -21.93 -34.86
CA TYR A 44 -6.51 -22.55 -33.64
C TYR A 44 -5.58 -21.61 -32.85
N ALA A 45 -4.67 -20.92 -33.53
CA ALA A 45 -3.76 -19.96 -32.91
C ALA A 45 -4.52 -18.79 -32.27
N GLU A 46 -5.48 -18.21 -32.99
CA GLU A 46 -6.30 -17.09 -32.53
C GLU A 46 -7.18 -17.47 -31.32
N GLU A 47 -7.87 -18.61 -31.38
CA GLU A 47 -8.71 -19.11 -30.28
C GLU A 47 -7.89 -19.41 -29.02
N THR A 48 -6.69 -19.98 -29.18
CA THR A 48 -5.83 -20.31 -28.04
C THR A 48 -5.27 -19.05 -27.39
N LEU A 49 -4.84 -18.05 -28.17
CA LEU A 49 -4.42 -16.75 -27.66
C LEU A 49 -5.57 -16.01 -26.96
N LEU A 50 -6.78 -16.05 -27.53
CA LEU A 50 -7.96 -15.44 -26.93
C LEU A 50 -8.31 -16.10 -25.59
N LYS A 51 -8.27 -17.43 -25.52
CA LYS A 51 -8.49 -18.18 -24.29
C LYS A 51 -7.46 -17.80 -23.22
N TYR A 52 -6.18 -17.71 -23.59
CA TYR A 52 -5.12 -17.30 -22.68
C TYR A 52 -5.38 -15.91 -22.08
N LYS A 53 -5.74 -14.93 -22.93
CA LYS A 53 -6.10 -13.58 -22.44
C LYS A 53 -7.26 -13.63 -21.46
N LYS A 54 -8.33 -14.36 -21.81
CA LYS A 54 -9.51 -14.49 -20.96
C LYS A 54 -9.20 -15.13 -19.60
N ASP A 55 -8.36 -16.16 -19.59
CA ASP A 55 -7.94 -16.82 -18.34
C ASP A 55 -7.16 -15.84 -17.45
N ALA A 56 -6.30 -15.03 -18.04
CA ALA A 56 -5.54 -14.01 -17.33
C ALA A 56 -6.39 -12.82 -16.85
N GLU A 57 -7.40 -12.40 -17.62
CA GLU A 57 -8.38 -11.37 -17.24
C GLU A 57 -9.28 -11.86 -16.09
N ASN A 58 -9.71 -13.12 -16.14
CA ASN A 58 -10.47 -13.75 -15.06
C ASN A 58 -9.65 -13.80 -13.76
N TYR A 59 -8.39 -14.22 -13.85
CA TYR A 59 -7.46 -14.15 -12.72
C TYR A 59 -7.36 -12.72 -12.18
N SER A 60 -7.10 -11.74 -13.07
CA SER A 60 -6.94 -10.33 -12.72
C SER A 60 -8.15 -9.77 -11.97
N SER A 61 -9.36 -10.05 -12.46
CA SER A 61 -10.61 -9.58 -11.87
C SER A 61 -10.89 -10.22 -10.52
N ASN A 62 -10.72 -11.55 -10.42
CA ASN A 62 -10.97 -12.28 -9.18
C ASN A 62 -9.98 -11.87 -8.07
N THR A 63 -8.70 -11.78 -8.40
CA THR A 63 -7.65 -11.37 -7.45
C THR A 63 -7.81 -9.92 -7.05
N PHE A 64 -8.15 -9.01 -7.97
CA PHE A 64 -8.44 -7.62 -7.66
C PHE A 64 -9.58 -7.49 -6.63
N GLN A 65 -10.73 -8.12 -6.89
CA GLN A 65 -11.88 -8.07 -5.98
C GLN A 65 -11.53 -8.62 -4.60
N MET A 66 -10.81 -9.75 -4.56
CA MET A 66 -10.36 -10.37 -3.31
C MET A 66 -9.44 -9.41 -2.52
N LEU A 67 -8.44 -8.82 -3.18
CA LEU A 67 -7.49 -7.90 -2.53
C LEU A 67 -8.18 -6.63 -2.01
N CYS A 68 -9.12 -6.05 -2.77
CA CYS A 68 -9.89 -4.89 -2.31
C CYS A 68 -10.73 -5.21 -1.07
N GLN A 69 -11.39 -6.37 -1.05
CA GLN A 69 -12.17 -6.80 0.12
C GLN A 69 -11.28 -7.06 1.34
N GLN A 70 -10.12 -7.70 1.13
CA GLN A 70 -9.16 -7.94 2.20
C GLN A 70 -8.56 -6.64 2.73
N LEU A 71 -8.25 -5.69 1.86
CA LEU A 71 -7.73 -4.37 2.24
C LEU A 71 -8.73 -3.61 3.11
N GLU A 72 -10.00 -3.56 2.71
CA GLU A 72 -11.03 -2.89 3.50
C GLU A 72 -11.25 -3.59 4.85
N LYS A 73 -11.21 -4.93 4.88
CA LYS A 73 -11.32 -5.69 6.13
C LYS A 73 -10.16 -5.39 7.08
N GLU A 74 -8.92 -5.45 6.60
CA GLU A 74 -7.73 -5.21 7.44
C GLU A 74 -7.65 -3.74 7.88
N LYS A 75 -8.03 -2.79 7.02
CA LYS A 75 -8.20 -1.38 7.42
C LYS A 75 -9.14 -1.24 8.61
N ASN A 76 -10.31 -1.88 8.58
CA ASN A 76 -11.27 -1.78 9.67
C ASN A 76 -10.75 -2.42 10.98
N ILE A 77 -10.04 -3.55 10.87
CA ILE A 77 -9.36 -4.17 12.02
C ILE A 77 -8.32 -3.21 12.63
N GLU A 78 -7.49 -2.57 11.80
CA GLU A 78 -6.49 -1.63 12.31
C GLU A 78 -7.12 -0.37 12.91
N LEU A 79 -8.20 0.14 12.33
CA LEU A 79 -8.94 1.27 12.93
C LEU A 79 -9.53 0.91 14.30
N GLU A 80 -10.05 -0.30 14.49
CA GLU A 80 -10.51 -0.78 15.80
C GLU A 80 -9.34 -0.95 16.79
N ASN A 81 -8.21 -1.46 16.34
CA ASN A 81 -7.00 -1.55 17.14
C ASN A 81 -6.50 -0.17 17.58
N LEU A 82 -6.54 0.83 16.70
CA LEU A 82 -6.15 2.20 17.03
C LEU A 82 -7.08 2.81 18.09
N LYS A 83 -8.39 2.61 17.97
CA LYS A 83 -9.37 3.06 18.97
C LYS A 83 -9.12 2.44 20.35
N SER A 84 -8.83 1.15 20.42
CA SER A 84 -8.50 0.51 21.72
C SER A 84 -7.16 1.01 22.31
N LYS A 85 -6.18 1.37 21.47
CA LYS A 85 -4.91 1.95 21.92
C LYS A 85 -5.04 3.41 22.39
N GLU A 86 -6.00 4.16 21.87
CA GLU A 86 -6.36 5.50 22.39
C GLU A 86 -6.81 5.44 23.86
N GLU A 87 -7.15 4.28 24.40
CA GLU A 87 -7.55 4.13 25.80
C GLU A 87 -6.34 3.84 26.74
N SER A 88 -5.13 3.63 26.20
CA SER A 88 -3.97 3.20 26.99
C SER A 88 -2.83 4.24 27.05
N ILE A 89 -2.75 4.99 28.16
CA ILE A 89 -1.53 5.66 28.62
C ILE A 89 -1.28 5.28 30.07
N THR A 90 -0.02 5.18 30.46
CA THR A 90 0.34 4.84 31.85
C THR A 90 0.24 6.07 32.75
N ALA A 91 0.18 5.86 34.07
CA ALA A 91 0.22 6.96 35.04
C ALA A 91 1.49 7.82 34.88
N ASP A 92 2.62 7.20 34.53
CA ASP A 92 3.89 7.90 34.28
C ASP A 92 3.80 8.77 33.03
N ASP A 93 3.18 8.29 31.95
CA ASP A 93 2.94 9.09 30.74
C ASP A 93 2.02 10.28 31.04
N VAL A 94 0.99 10.07 31.87
CA VAL A 94 0.11 11.16 32.31
C VAL A 94 0.89 12.19 33.11
N ALA A 95 1.75 11.76 34.03
CA ALA A 95 2.55 12.66 34.85
C ALA A 95 3.55 13.47 34.02
N ASP A 96 4.28 12.83 33.10
CA ASP A 96 5.24 13.51 32.22
C ASP A 96 4.55 14.52 31.29
N LEU A 97 3.45 14.14 30.64
CA LEU A 97 2.69 15.07 29.79
C LEU A 97 2.06 16.22 30.59
N SER A 98 1.66 15.96 31.85
CA SER A 98 1.14 17.01 32.72
C SER A 98 2.25 17.99 33.10
N LEU A 99 3.45 17.49 33.44
CA LEU A 99 4.61 18.34 33.68
C LEU A 99 4.97 19.15 32.44
N PHE A 100 4.98 18.52 31.27
CA PHE A 100 5.25 19.17 29.99
C PHE A 100 4.23 20.27 29.67
N SER A 101 2.93 20.06 29.94
CA SER A 101 1.91 21.09 29.79
C SER A 101 2.02 22.25 30.79
N SER A 102 2.69 22.04 31.93
CA SER A 102 2.85 23.04 32.97
C SER A 102 4.04 23.99 32.74
N ILE A 103 4.98 23.57 31.89
CA ILE A 103 6.05 24.42 31.39
C ILE A 103 5.59 25.07 30.09
N LYS A 104 6.11 26.26 29.76
CA LYS A 104 5.85 26.90 28.47
C LYS A 104 6.77 26.26 27.42
N PRO A 105 6.30 25.29 26.61
CA PRO A 105 7.18 24.47 25.79
C PRO A 105 7.61 25.23 24.54
N THR A 106 8.85 24.99 24.09
CA THR A 106 9.29 25.46 22.78
C THR A 106 8.84 24.51 21.68
N ALA A 107 8.81 24.99 20.43
CA ALA A 107 8.49 24.13 19.28
C ALA A 107 9.50 22.98 19.08
N VAL A 108 10.75 23.15 19.53
CA VAL A 108 11.77 22.09 19.47
C VAL A 108 11.40 20.97 20.45
N GLU A 109 11.13 21.32 21.70
CA GLU A 109 10.74 20.35 22.74
C GLU A 109 9.42 19.67 22.38
N MET A 110 8.46 20.40 21.80
CA MET A 110 7.21 19.81 21.31
C MET A 110 7.45 18.72 20.26
N LYS A 111 8.37 18.93 19.31
CA LYS A 111 8.74 17.91 18.33
C LYS A 111 9.41 16.69 18.97
N GLU A 112 10.27 16.89 19.96
CA GLU A 112 10.89 15.79 20.70
C GLU A 112 9.85 14.95 21.45
N TYR A 113 8.84 15.59 22.05
CA TYR A 113 7.74 14.91 22.71
C TYR A 113 6.83 14.17 21.72
N LEU A 114 6.50 14.78 20.57
CA LEU A 114 5.75 14.11 19.51
C LEU A 114 6.48 12.85 19.01
N GLU A 115 7.79 12.91 18.84
CA GLU A 115 8.60 11.74 18.45
C GLU A 115 8.65 10.67 19.54
N LYS A 116 8.85 11.07 20.81
CA LYS A 116 8.83 10.17 21.98
C LYS A 116 7.50 9.42 22.09
N TYR A 117 6.39 10.09 21.79
CA TYR A 117 5.03 9.60 21.98
C TYR A 117 4.32 9.15 20.70
N LYS A 118 5.00 9.09 19.55
CA LYS A 118 4.43 8.75 18.23
C LYS A 118 3.62 7.46 18.16
N ASN A 119 3.90 6.52 19.07
CA ASN A 119 3.24 5.21 19.16
C ASN A 119 2.16 5.16 20.25
N LYS A 120 1.84 6.30 20.89
CA LYS A 120 0.81 6.44 21.93
C LYS A 120 -0.23 7.49 21.48
N PRO A 121 -1.29 7.10 20.74
CA PRO A 121 -2.26 8.03 20.16
C PRO A 121 -2.88 9.02 21.15
N LEU A 122 -3.18 8.58 22.38
CA LEU A 122 -3.72 9.45 23.41
C LEU A 122 -2.71 10.48 23.93
N ALA A 123 -1.42 10.14 23.94
CA ALA A 123 -0.36 11.09 24.26
C ALA A 123 -0.20 12.14 23.14
N ILE A 124 -0.28 11.72 21.87
CA ILE A 124 -0.31 12.63 20.71
C ILE A 124 -1.52 13.58 20.81
N ARG A 125 -2.71 13.08 21.14
CA ARG A 125 -3.90 13.92 21.35
C ARG A 125 -3.73 14.91 22.51
N LYS A 126 -3.04 14.52 23.60
CA LYS A 126 -2.71 15.46 24.68
C LYS A 126 -1.74 16.54 24.22
N LEU A 127 -0.73 16.19 23.41
CA LEU A 127 0.21 17.15 22.84
C LEU A 127 -0.49 18.10 21.86
N GLU A 128 -1.45 17.60 21.06
CA GLU A 128 -2.32 18.43 20.21
C GLU A 128 -3.07 19.48 21.02
N ASN A 129 -3.70 19.07 22.12
CA ASN A 129 -4.37 20.01 23.02
C ASN A 129 -3.40 21.06 23.60
N ILE A 130 -2.14 20.69 23.90
CA ILE A 130 -1.14 21.66 24.38
C ILE A 130 -0.82 22.69 23.29
N ILE A 131 -0.66 22.26 22.05
CA ILE A 131 -0.41 23.16 20.89
C ILE A 131 -1.60 24.11 20.68
N GLU A 132 -2.83 23.59 20.68
CA GLU A 132 -4.05 24.38 20.46
C GLU A 132 -4.28 25.43 21.55
N ASN A 133 -3.84 25.15 22.79
CA ASN A 133 -4.01 26.06 23.93
C ASN A 133 -2.82 27.02 24.13
N ASP A 134 -1.75 26.92 23.35
CA ASP A 134 -0.59 27.81 23.40
C ASP A 134 -0.55 28.72 22.16
N ALA A 135 -0.68 30.03 22.37
CA ALA A 135 -0.71 31.02 21.30
C ALA A 135 0.63 31.17 20.56
N ASP A 136 1.77 30.79 21.15
CA ASP A 136 3.06 30.84 20.46
C ASP A 136 3.28 29.57 19.62
N LEU A 137 2.84 28.41 20.11
CA LEU A 137 2.95 27.14 19.38
C LEU A 137 1.94 27.01 18.24
N SER A 138 0.71 27.52 18.40
CA SER A 138 -0.34 27.46 17.37
C SER A 138 -0.01 28.28 16.11
N TYR A 139 0.87 29.27 16.19
CA TYR A 139 1.38 30.01 15.02
C TYR A 139 2.59 29.36 14.35
N ILE A 140 3.21 28.38 15.01
CA ILE A 140 4.30 27.60 14.43
C ILE A 140 3.67 26.40 13.73
N GLU A 141 3.98 26.22 12.44
CA GLU A 141 3.56 25.03 11.67
C GLU A 141 4.22 23.76 12.25
N ILE A 142 3.63 23.21 13.30
CA ILE A 142 3.89 21.86 13.77
C ILE A 142 2.84 20.99 13.09
N ASP A 143 3.24 20.32 12.01
CA ASP A 143 2.41 19.29 11.40
C ASP A 143 2.30 18.14 12.41
N ILE A 144 1.20 18.11 13.17
CA ILE A 144 0.91 17.03 14.12
C ILE A 144 0.31 15.81 13.41
N ASP A 145 -0.26 16.02 12.22
CA ASP A 145 -0.95 15.01 11.46
C ASP A 145 0.00 13.91 10.96
N GLN A 146 1.28 14.21 10.77
CA GLN A 146 2.32 13.20 10.51
C GLN A 146 2.56 12.22 11.68
N PHE A 147 2.19 12.58 12.92
CA PHE A 147 2.33 11.70 14.09
C PHE A 147 1.04 10.92 14.43
N LYS A 148 -0.06 11.21 13.72
CA LYS A 148 -1.32 10.50 13.91
C LYS A 148 -1.27 9.16 13.18
N GLN A 149 -1.29 8.08 13.95
CA GLN A 149 -1.32 6.70 13.44
C GLN A 149 -2.46 6.43 12.45
N GLN A 150 -3.61 7.08 12.63
CA GLN A 150 -4.72 7.01 11.68
C GLN A 150 -4.36 7.57 10.29
N ASN A 151 -3.61 8.67 10.23
CA ASN A 151 -3.17 9.28 8.98
C ASN A 151 -2.11 8.41 8.29
N LEU A 152 -1.22 7.78 9.05
CA LEU A 152 -0.25 6.82 8.52
C LEU A 152 -0.96 5.59 7.92
N LEU A 153 -1.98 5.07 8.61
CA LEU A 153 -2.81 4.00 8.09
C LEU A 153 -3.51 4.44 6.79
N GLU A 154 -4.15 5.62 6.76
CA GLU A 154 -4.83 6.10 5.57
C GLU A 154 -3.90 6.26 4.37
N LYS A 155 -2.70 6.82 4.57
CA LYS A 155 -1.64 6.90 3.55
C LYS A 155 -1.28 5.51 3.01
N LEU A 156 -1.07 4.53 3.90
CA LEU A 156 -0.77 3.16 3.51
C LEU A 156 -1.91 2.52 2.70
N ILE A 157 -3.16 2.69 3.12
CA ILE A 157 -4.33 2.13 2.42
C ILE A 157 -4.49 2.76 1.03
N ILE A 158 -4.34 4.08 0.91
CA ILE A 158 -4.36 4.77 -0.40
C ILE A 158 -3.25 4.24 -1.29
N PHE A 159 -2.05 4.05 -0.74
CA PHE A 159 -0.92 3.51 -1.45
C PHE A 159 -1.19 2.08 -1.96
N PHE A 160 -1.65 1.17 -1.10
CA PHE A 160 -2.01 -0.19 -1.49
C PHE A 160 -3.11 -0.21 -2.55
N THR A 161 -4.15 0.61 -2.39
CA THR A 161 -5.23 0.76 -3.38
C THR A 161 -4.68 1.14 -4.76
N ARG A 162 -3.78 2.13 -4.81
CA ARG A 162 -3.14 2.56 -6.07
C ARG A 162 -2.34 1.44 -6.72
N LYS A 163 -1.59 0.65 -5.94
CA LYS A 163 -0.81 -0.49 -6.48
C LYS A 163 -1.73 -1.60 -7.01
N ILE A 164 -2.79 -1.94 -6.26
CA ILE A 164 -3.80 -2.92 -6.68
C ILE A 164 -4.45 -2.49 -8.00
N ASN A 165 -4.90 -1.23 -8.09
CA ASN A 165 -5.50 -0.68 -9.30
C ASN A 165 -4.53 -0.70 -10.47
N TYR A 166 -3.28 -0.25 -10.26
CA TYR A 166 -2.26 -0.29 -11.31
C TYR A 166 -1.98 -1.73 -11.80
N PHE A 167 -1.92 -2.72 -10.91
CA PHE A 167 -1.73 -4.10 -11.34
C PHE A 167 -2.94 -4.70 -12.06
N HIS A 168 -4.16 -4.28 -11.70
CA HIS A 168 -5.37 -4.72 -12.36
C HIS A 168 -5.54 -4.07 -13.74
N ASP A 169 -5.57 -2.73 -13.75
CA ASP A 169 -5.85 -1.91 -14.91
C ASP A 169 -4.60 -1.71 -15.75
N GLY A 170 -3.46 -1.33 -15.17
CA GLY A 170 -2.28 -0.92 -15.93
C GLY A 170 -1.55 -2.05 -16.67
N LEU A 171 -1.61 -3.28 -16.16
CA LEU A 171 -0.86 -4.42 -16.72
C LEU A 171 -1.70 -5.19 -17.74
N TYR A 172 -1.84 -4.64 -18.95
CA TYR A 172 -2.62 -5.24 -20.03
C TYR A 172 -1.85 -6.30 -20.81
N ILE A 173 -2.55 -7.35 -21.26
CA ILE A 173 -1.97 -8.41 -22.08
C ILE A 173 -2.18 -8.08 -23.56
N ASN A 174 -1.29 -7.24 -24.10
CA ASN A 174 -1.35 -6.73 -25.46
C ASN A 174 -0.39 -7.46 -26.44
N GLY A 175 0.65 -8.14 -25.93
CA GLY A 175 1.67 -8.78 -26.75
C GLY A 175 2.85 -7.88 -27.13
N ASP A 176 2.97 -6.69 -26.53
CA ASP A 176 4.05 -5.76 -26.79
C ASP A 176 5.25 -6.04 -25.85
N LYS A 177 6.41 -6.33 -26.47
CA LYS A 177 7.67 -6.62 -25.77
C LYS A 177 8.25 -5.38 -25.07
N ILE A 178 8.08 -4.19 -25.63
CA ILE A 178 8.57 -2.95 -25.02
C ILE A 178 7.72 -2.63 -23.80
N ASP A 179 6.40 -2.77 -23.94
CA ASP A 179 5.45 -2.59 -22.84
C ASP A 179 5.72 -3.55 -21.68
N LEU A 180 5.97 -4.83 -21.99
CA LEU A 180 6.41 -5.82 -21.00
C LEU A 180 7.67 -5.35 -20.26
N MET A 181 8.73 -4.94 -20.97
CA MET A 181 9.97 -4.51 -20.34
C MET A 181 9.77 -3.31 -19.40
N GLN A 182 8.96 -2.34 -19.81
CA GLN A 182 8.63 -1.18 -18.98
C GLN A 182 7.88 -1.60 -17.71
N HIS A 183 6.85 -2.44 -17.87
CA HIS A 183 6.05 -2.90 -16.75
C HIS A 183 6.83 -3.80 -15.79
N GLU A 184 7.78 -4.59 -16.26
CA GLU A 184 8.69 -5.37 -15.40
C GLU A 184 9.47 -4.48 -14.45
N MET A 185 10.11 -3.42 -14.97
CA MET A 185 10.86 -2.46 -14.16
C MET A 185 9.96 -1.75 -13.14
N ILE A 186 8.74 -1.35 -13.57
CA ILE A 186 7.79 -0.68 -12.68
C ILE A 186 7.30 -1.64 -11.58
N VAL A 187 7.00 -2.89 -11.91
CA VAL A 187 6.54 -3.88 -10.93
C VAL A 187 7.63 -4.19 -9.90
N GLU A 188 8.89 -4.32 -10.33
CA GLU A 188 10.02 -4.50 -9.42
C GLU A 188 10.17 -3.33 -8.44
N SER A 189 10.18 -2.10 -8.95
CA SER A 189 10.20 -0.89 -8.11
C SER A 189 8.97 -0.81 -7.19
N ASN A 190 7.80 -1.19 -7.67
CA ASN A 190 6.57 -1.19 -6.87
C ASN A 190 6.65 -2.20 -5.72
N ILE A 191 7.25 -3.37 -5.93
CA ILE A 191 7.44 -4.39 -4.89
C ILE A 191 8.31 -3.85 -3.75
N GLU A 192 9.41 -3.18 -4.07
CA GLU A 192 10.29 -2.56 -3.06
C GLU A 192 9.56 -1.44 -2.30
N SER A 193 8.81 -0.61 -3.02
CA SER A 193 8.05 0.49 -2.43
C SER A 193 6.92 0.01 -1.49
N LEU A 194 6.33 -1.17 -1.75
CA LEU A 194 5.36 -1.81 -0.87
C LEU A 194 5.98 -2.21 0.48
N ASP A 195 7.23 -2.69 0.47
CA ASP A 195 7.96 -3.03 1.69
C ASP A 195 8.37 -1.78 2.47
N GLU A 196 8.79 -0.72 1.78
CA GLU A 196 9.12 0.56 2.41
C GLU A 196 7.90 1.21 3.07
N GLU A 197 6.78 1.31 2.36
CA GLU A 197 5.60 2.00 2.88
C GLU A 197 4.98 1.26 4.08
N LEU A 198 4.94 -0.08 4.04
CA LEU A 198 4.51 -0.86 5.20
C LEU A 198 5.47 -0.67 6.39
N ARG A 199 6.79 -0.60 6.17
CA ARG A 199 7.76 -0.34 7.24
C ARG A 199 7.55 1.03 7.87
N LYS A 200 7.24 2.07 7.08
CA LYS A 200 6.94 3.42 7.62
C LYS A 200 5.72 3.41 8.54
N TYR A 201 4.70 2.63 8.23
CA TYR A 201 3.53 2.49 9.09
C TYR A 201 3.83 1.71 10.38
N LEU A 202 4.68 0.69 10.32
CA LEU A 202 4.99 -0.18 11.46
C LEU A 202 6.07 0.37 12.42
N ALA A 203 6.75 1.47 12.06
CA ALA A 203 7.87 2.07 12.81
C ALA A 203 7.39 3.06 13.89
#